data_AF-A0A7L5E5I3-F1
#
_entry.id   AF-A0A7L5E5I3-F1
#
_cell.length_a   1.000
_cell.length_b   1.000
_cell.length_c   1.000
_cell.angle_alpha   90.00
_cell.angle_beta   90.00
_cell.angle_gamma   90.00
#
_symmetry.space_group_name_H-M   'P 1'
#
loop_
_entity.id
_entity.type
_entity.pdbx_description
1 polymer ?
#
loop_
_entity_poly.entity_id
_entity_poly.type
_entity_poly.pdbx_seq_one_letter_code
_entity_poly.pdbx_strand_id
1 'polypeptide(L)'
;MAKKTFNLEDKNKNLHGAAALFAPSSQEGKQQKEETREPEYNEDEEITGYQLRLQKGWLKQLKIMSANTDTSVKDLILNAVAEKYKL
;
A
#
# COMPACT_ATOMS: atom_id res chain seq x y z
N MET A 1 -48.21 15.74 -44.74
CA MET A 1 -48.59 16.50 -43.54
C MET A 1 -48.68 15.55 -42.36
N ALA A 2 -48.18 15.99 -41.20
CA ALA A 2 -48.08 15.25 -39.95
C ALA A 2 -49.39 15.23 -39.14
N LYS A 3 -49.52 14.23 -38.24
CA LYS A 3 -49.94 14.28 -36.81
C LYS A 3 -50.09 12.82 -36.30
N LYS A 4 -49.08 12.24 -35.61
CA LYS A 4 -48.87 12.19 -34.13
C LYS A 4 -50.11 11.62 -33.38
N THR A 5 -50.05 10.53 -32.61
CA THR A 5 -49.21 10.28 -31.42
C THR A 5 -49.23 8.79 -31.02
N PHE A 6 -48.06 8.20 -30.72
CA PHE A 6 -47.93 6.93 -29.98
C PHE A 6 -47.23 7.28 -28.67
N ASN A 7 -47.92 7.08 -27.56
CA ASN A 7 -47.44 7.34 -26.21
C ASN A 7 -47.11 5.98 -25.58
N LEU A 8 -45.81 5.66 -25.45
CA LEU A 8 -45.34 4.55 -24.62
C LEU A 8 -43.93 4.90 -24.13
N GLU A 9 -43.87 5.96 -23.32
CA GLU A 9 -42.72 6.25 -22.46
C GLU A 9 -42.55 5.13 -21.42
N ASP A 10 -41.28 4.85 -21.15
CA ASP A 10 -40.73 4.18 -19.97
C ASP A 10 -41.04 2.70 -19.73
N LYS A 11 -40.22 1.85 -20.37
CA LYS A 11 -39.59 0.66 -19.74
C LYS A 11 -38.54 0.02 -20.66
N ASN A 12 -37.51 0.77 -21.03
CA ASN A 12 -36.29 0.16 -21.56
C ASN A 12 -35.20 0.23 -20.48
N LYS A 13 -35.22 -0.79 -19.59
CA LYS A 13 -34.09 -1.17 -18.72
C LYS A 13 -32.93 -1.69 -19.58
N ASN A 14 -32.44 -0.85 -20.49
CA ASN A 14 -31.27 -1.16 -21.30
C ASN A 14 -30.01 -0.89 -20.50
N LEU A 15 -29.30 -1.99 -20.24
CA LEU A 15 -27.86 -2.10 -20.38
C LEU A 15 -27.04 -0.91 -19.84
N HIS A 16 -26.56 -1.06 -18.60
CA HIS A 16 -25.28 -0.47 -18.19
C HIS A 16 -24.48 -1.53 -17.41
N GLY A 17 -24.22 -2.66 -18.07
CA GLY A 17 -23.40 -3.79 -17.60
C GLY A 17 -21.89 -3.54 -17.68
N ALA A 18 -21.41 -2.34 -17.35
CA ALA A 18 -19.99 -2.02 -17.27
C ALA A 18 -19.60 -1.14 -16.07
N ALA A 19 -20.56 -0.57 -15.35
CA ALA A 19 -20.29 0.30 -14.20
C ALA A 19 -20.32 -0.41 -12.83
N ALA A 20 -20.63 -1.72 -12.78
CA ALA A 20 -20.73 -2.49 -11.54
C ALA A 20 -19.43 -3.17 -11.08
N LEU A 21 -18.35 -3.12 -11.87
CA LEU A 21 -17.06 -3.76 -11.52
C LEU A 21 -16.07 -2.83 -10.80
N PHE A 22 -16.40 -1.54 -10.66
CA PHE A 22 -15.51 -0.51 -10.09
C PHE A 22 -16.12 0.27 -8.92
N ALA A 23 -17.28 -0.14 -8.39
CA ALA A 23 -17.81 0.42 -7.16
C ALA A 23 -17.22 -0.34 -5.95
N PRO A 24 -16.42 0.30 -5.07
CA PRO A 24 -16.10 -0.31 -3.79
C PRO A 24 -17.39 -0.33 -2.96
N SER A 25 -17.85 -1.53 -2.59
CA SER A 25 -18.90 -1.69 -1.59
C SER A 25 -18.40 -1.11 -0.27
N SER A 26 -18.96 0.03 0.13
CA SER A 26 -18.76 0.56 1.47
C SER A 26 -19.55 -0.28 2.47
N GLN A 27 -18.78 -0.84 3.40
CA GLN A 27 -19.12 -1.17 4.79
C GLN A 27 -20.19 -2.23 5.05
N GLU A 28 -19.75 -3.40 5.53
CA GLU A 28 -19.93 -3.82 6.92
C GLU A 28 -19.25 -5.19 7.13
N GLY A 29 -18.30 -5.28 8.05
CA GLY A 29 -17.60 -6.53 8.33
C GLY A 29 -16.24 -6.31 8.97
N LYS A 30 -16.25 -5.93 10.25
CA LYS A 30 -15.09 -5.95 11.14
C LYS A 30 -14.47 -7.35 11.11
N GLN A 31 -13.23 -7.51 10.64
CA GLN A 31 -12.35 -8.58 11.11
C GLN A 31 -10.88 -8.27 10.79
N GLN A 32 -10.16 -8.01 11.89
CA GLN A 32 -8.71 -8.13 12.10
C GLN A 32 -7.83 -7.48 11.04
N LYS A 33 -7.65 -6.16 11.22
CA LYS A 33 -6.38 -5.51 10.89
C LYS A 33 -5.32 -6.16 11.77
N GLU A 34 -4.52 -7.02 11.16
CA GLU A 34 -3.29 -7.57 11.72
C GLU A 34 -2.50 -6.38 12.27
N GLU A 35 -2.42 -6.31 13.59
CA GLU A 35 -1.66 -5.34 14.32
C GLU A 35 -0.20 -5.68 14.05
N THR A 36 0.36 -5.06 13.01
CA THR A 36 1.80 -4.91 12.87
C THR A 36 2.26 -4.28 14.18
N ARG A 37 2.75 -5.10 15.10
CA ARG A 37 3.44 -4.66 16.30
C ARG A 37 4.58 -3.77 15.82
N GLU A 38 4.34 -2.46 15.86
CA GLU A 38 5.43 -1.51 15.80
C GLU A 38 6.32 -1.84 17.00
N PRO A 39 7.64 -2.02 16.81
CA PRO A 39 8.52 -2.18 17.95
C PRO A 39 8.34 -0.95 18.84
N GLU A 40 8.17 -1.21 20.14
CA GLU A 40 8.13 -0.23 21.21
C GLU A 40 9.34 0.70 21.05
N TYR A 41 9.13 1.85 20.42
CA TYR A 41 10.17 2.85 20.24
C TYR A 41 10.37 3.53 21.59
N ASN A 42 11.57 3.41 22.15
CA ASN A 42 11.97 4.18 23.33
C ASN A 42 11.70 5.67 23.09
N GLU A 43 10.84 6.27 23.92
CA GLU A 43 10.43 7.67 23.81
C GLU A 43 11.59 8.66 24.04
N ASP A 44 12.76 8.18 24.47
CA ASP A 44 13.96 8.98 24.74
C ASP A 44 14.91 9.12 23.52
N GLU A 45 14.68 8.40 22.41
CA GLU A 45 15.49 8.52 21.20
C GLU A 45 14.81 9.41 20.15
N GLU A 46 15.37 10.59 19.86
CA GLU A 46 14.90 11.44 18.77
C GLU A 46 15.17 10.75 17.41
N ILE A 47 14.15 10.06 16.89
CA ILE A 47 14.24 9.36 15.60
C ILE A 47 14.10 10.38 14.47
N THR A 48 15.20 10.62 13.75
CA THR A 48 15.20 11.48 12.56
C THR A 48 15.20 10.64 11.28
N GLY A 49 14.36 11.04 10.32
CA GLY A 49 14.33 10.42 8.99
C GLY A 49 15.40 11.02 8.07
N TYR A 50 16.20 10.18 7.42
CA TYR A 50 17.18 10.62 6.41
C TYR A 50 16.99 9.91 5.07
N GLN A 51 16.89 10.66 3.98
CA GLN A 51 16.72 10.09 2.64
C GLN A 51 18.07 9.68 2.04
N LEU A 52 18.30 8.36 1.94
CA LEU A 52 19.52 7.79 1.38
C LEU A 52 19.42 7.62 -0.15
N ARG A 53 20.47 8.01 -0.86
CA ARG A 53 20.65 7.71 -2.29
C ARG A 53 21.69 6.59 -2.44
N LEU A 54 21.28 5.49 -3.09
CA LEU A 54 22.10 4.29 -3.24
C LEU A 54 22.23 3.92 -4.72
N GLN A 55 23.32 3.26 -5.07
CA GLN A 55 23.44 2.63 -6.38
C GLN A 55 22.41 1.51 -6.53
N LYS A 56 21.81 1.40 -7.73
CA LYS A 56 20.75 0.40 -8.01
C LYS A 56 21.21 -1.04 -7.76
N GLY A 57 22.48 -1.35 -8.01
CA GLY A 57 23.07 -2.68 -7.76
C GLY A 57 23.09 -3.04 -6.27
N TRP A 58 23.49 -2.08 -5.43
CA TRP A 58 23.59 -2.29 -3.98
C TRP A 58 22.21 -2.48 -3.34
N LEU A 59 21.20 -1.72 -3.78
CA LEU A 59 19.84 -1.91 -3.28
C LEU A 59 19.29 -3.30 -3.59
N LYS A 60 19.61 -3.86 -4.77
CA LYS A 60 19.21 -5.24 -5.10
C LYS A 60 19.88 -6.25 -4.18
N GLN A 61 21.18 -6.09 -3.95
CA GLN A 61 21.93 -6.97 -3.04
C GLN A 61 21.40 -6.89 -1.62
N LEU A 62 21.17 -5.67 -1.10
CA LEU A 62 20.57 -5.46 0.23
C LEU A 62 19.19 -6.12 0.35
N LYS A 63 18.35 -6.06 -0.69
CA LYS A 63 17.04 -6.74 -0.70
C LYS A 63 17.17 -8.27 -0.68
N ILE A 64 18.13 -8.83 -1.42
CA ILE A 64 18.40 -10.28 -1.40
C ILE A 64 18.90 -10.68 -0.02
N MET A 65 19.83 -9.91 0.56
CA MET A 65 20.34 -10.16 1.92
C MET A 65 19.21 -10.10 2.95
N SER A 66 18.38 -9.05 2.89
CA SER A 66 17.20 -8.87 3.74
C SER A 66 16.26 -10.09 3.69
N ALA A 67 16.01 -10.65 2.50
CA ALA A 67 15.21 -11.86 2.36
C ALA A 67 15.88 -13.12 2.93
N ASN A 68 17.21 -13.20 2.89
CA ASN A 68 17.96 -14.35 3.41
C ASN A 68 18.12 -14.32 4.93
N THR A 69 18.20 -13.12 5.53
CA THR A 69 18.42 -12.93 6.98
C THR A 69 17.12 -12.68 7.75
N ASP A 70 15.98 -12.58 7.06
CA ASP A 70 14.67 -12.24 7.63
C ASP A 70 14.67 -10.93 8.43
N THR A 71 15.52 -9.98 8.01
CA THR A 71 15.66 -8.66 8.63
C THR A 71 15.35 -7.57 7.62
N SER A 72 14.85 -6.42 8.07
CA SER A 72 14.57 -5.31 7.16
C SER A 72 15.86 -4.71 6.57
N VAL A 73 15.74 -4.10 5.38
CA VAL A 73 16.86 -3.35 4.77
C VAL A 73 17.30 -2.18 5.67
N LYS A 74 16.37 -1.59 6.43
CA LYS A 74 16.67 -0.53 7.41
C LYS A 74 17.62 -1.07 8.49
N ASP A 75 17.28 -2.21 9.09
CA ASP A 75 18.07 -2.77 10.20
C ASP A 75 19.43 -3.24 9.72
N LEU A 76 19.53 -3.81 8.51
CA LEU A 76 20.82 -4.14 7.91
C LEU A 76 21.73 -2.92 7.77
N ILE A 77 21.17 -1.77 7.37
CA ILE A 77 21.94 -0.52 7.24
C ILE A 77 22.33 0.02 8.62
N LEU A 78 21.38 0.06 9.57
CA LEU A 78 21.65 0.54 10.93
C LEU A 78 22.69 -0.31 11.65
N ASN A 79 22.58 -1.63 11.57
CA ASN A 79 23.54 -2.56 12.17
C ASN A 79 24.93 -2.39 11.56
N ALA A 80 25.04 -2.25 10.24
CA ALA A 80 26.33 -2.02 9.58
C ALA A 80 26.96 -0.67 9.98
N VAL A 81 26.15 0.37 10.22
CA VAL A 81 26.62 1.67 10.71
C VAL A 81 27.07 1.55 12.16
N ALA A 82 26.27 0.91 13.02
CA ALA A 82 26.61 0.68 14.43
C ALA A 82 27.91 -0.13 14.58
N GLU A 83 28.06 -1.22 13.83
CA GLU A 83 29.27 -2.04 13.84
C GLU A 83 30.51 -1.26 13.36
N LYS A 84 30.37 -0.49 12.27
CA LYS A 84 31.49 0.24 11.67
C LYS A 84 31.98 1.40 12.55
N TYR A 85 31.06 2.10 13.21
CA TYR A 85 31.37 3.29 14.01
C TYR A 85 31.39 3.01 15.51
N LYS A 86 31.08 1.78 15.95
CA LYS A 86 30.93 1.39 17.37
C LYS A 86 29.97 2.31 18.12
N LEU A 87 28.85 2.62 17.47
CA LEU A 87 27.73 3.35 18.06
C LEU A 87 26.88 2.39 18.90
#